data_AF-A0A1L5KI81-F1
#
_entry.id   AF-A0A1L5KI81-F1
#
_cell.length_a   1.000
_cell.length_b   1.000
_cell.length_c   1.000
_cell.angle_alpha   90.00
_cell.angle_beta   90.00
_cell.angle_gamma   90.00
#
_symmetry.space_group_name_H-M   'P 1'
#
loop_
_entity.id
_entity.type
_entity.pdbx_description
1 polymer ?
#
loop_
_entity_poly.entity_id
_entity_poly.type
_entity_poly.pdbx_seq_one_letter_code
_entity_poly.pdbx_strand_id
1 'polypeptide(L)' 'DNELDSVTVISADSLDGDIWTTLLYGLGVEKGCAALRQRDDIEAIFVTKNRDVILSSPQRIRFQLLDSGYQITDCTA' A
#
# COMPACT_ATOMS: atom_id res chain seq x y z
N ASP A 1 12.47 12.63 -0.62
CA ASP A 1 12.87 11.30 -0.15
C ASP A 1 11.77 10.82 0.78
N ASN A 2 11.02 9.78 0.39
CA ASN A 2 9.89 9.25 1.17
C ASN A 2 10.35 8.04 2.00
N GLU A 3 9.51 7.58 2.92
CA GLU A 3 9.76 6.39 3.76
C GLU A 3 9.57 5.05 3.01
N LEU A 4 9.10 5.10 1.76
CA LEU A 4 8.74 3.93 0.96
C LEU A 4 9.94 3.39 0.19
N ASP A 5 10.05 2.05 0.15
CA ASP A 5 10.86 1.33 -0.83
C ASP A 5 10.02 0.98 -2.07
N SER A 6 8.74 0.63 -1.88
CA SER A 6 7.84 0.35 -3.00
C SER A 6 6.37 0.50 -2.63
N VAL A 7 5.53 0.61 -3.67
CA VAL A 7 4.08 0.54 -3.59
C VAL A 7 3.59 -0.43 -4.65
N THR A 8 2.69 -1.33 -4.27
CA THR A 8 1.95 -2.18 -5.20
C THR A 8 0.48 -1.80 -5.13
N VAL A 9 -0.13 -1.49 -6.28
CA VAL A 9 -1.56 -1.20 -6.37
C VAL A 9 -2.30 -2.40 -6.94
N ILE A 10 -3.46 -2.69 -6.35
CA ILE A 10 -4.39 -3.72 -6.80
C ILE A 10 -5.66 -2.98 -7.25
N SER A 11 -5.97 -3.07 -8.53
CA SER A 11 -7.12 -2.44 -9.18
C SER A 11 -7.69 -3.35 -10.26
N ALA A 12 -8.94 -3.10 -10.68
CA ALA A 12 -9.54 -3.81 -11.80
C ALA A 12 -8.94 -3.38 -13.15
N ASP A 13 -8.65 -2.09 -13.30
CA ASP A 13 -8.09 -1.49 -14.50
C ASP A 13 -6.61 -1.13 -14.31
N SER A 14 -5.76 -1.47 -15.28
CA SER A 14 -4.31 -1.24 -15.20
C SER A 14 -3.94 0.24 -15.27
N LEU A 15 -4.77 1.06 -15.91
CA LEU A 15 -4.59 2.51 -15.96
C LEU A 15 -4.72 3.14 -14.57
N ASP A 16 -5.72 2.70 -13.79
CA ASP A 16 -5.87 3.13 -12.41
C ASP A 16 -4.65 2.68 -11.59
N GLY A 17 -4.16 1.45 -11.81
CA GLY A 17 -2.95 0.95 -11.16
C GLY A 17 -1.75 1.87 -11.37
N ASP A 18 -1.51 2.32 -12.60
CA ASP A 18 -0.38 3.20 -12.95
C ASP A 18 -0.51 4.61 -12.33
N ILE A 19 -1.72 5.19 -12.41
CA ILE A 19 -2.03 6.51 -11.83
C ILE A 19 -1.84 6.47 -10.30
N TRP A 20 -2.44 5.47 -9.65
CA TRP A 20 -2.42 5.35 -8.20
C TRP A 20 -1.04 4.97 -7.67
N THR A 21 -0.25 4.15 -8.39
CA THR A 21 1.11 3.83 -7.95
C THR A 21 1.96 5.10 -7.86
N THR A 22 1.88 5.97 -8.88
CA THR A 22 2.61 7.25 -8.90
C THR A 22 2.13 8.19 -7.79
N LEU A 23 0.81 8.33 -7.62
CA LEU A 23 0.21 9.20 -6.61
C LEU A 23 0.54 8.74 -5.19
N LEU A 24 0.36 7.45 -4.88
CA LEU A 24 0.59 6.89 -3.55
C LEU A 24 2.07 6.91 -3.17
N TYR A 25 2.97 6.61 -4.11
CA TYR A 25 4.40 6.73 -3.86
C TYR A 25 4.78 8.18 -3.50
N GLY A 26 4.21 9.17 -4.21
CA GLY A 26 4.44 10.58 -3.90
C GLY A 26 3.83 11.05 -2.57
N LEU A 27 2.71 10.46 -2.14
CA LEU A 27 2.01 10.81 -0.90
C LEU A 27 2.67 10.25 0.36
N GLY A 28 3.32 9.09 0.27
CA GLY A 28 3.79 8.35 1.45
C GLY A 28 2.68 7.53 2.11
N VAL A 29 3.03 6.81 3.17
CA VAL A 29 2.15 5.82 3.82
C VAL A 29 0.91 6.48 4.42
N GLU A 30 1.10 7.49 5.28
CA GLU A 30 0.00 8.09 6.05
C GLU A 30 -1.08 8.70 5.15
N LYS A 31 -0.66 9.54 4.20
CA LYS A 31 -1.56 10.20 3.25
C LYS A 31 -2.11 9.21 2.22
N GLY A 32 -1.33 8.20 1.82
CA GLY A 32 -1.78 7.12 0.95
C GLY A 32 -2.91 6.30 1.58
N CYS A 33 -2.73 5.86 2.83
CA CYS A 33 -3.77 5.20 3.62
C CYS A 33 -5.02 6.08 3.74
N ALA A 34 -4.86 7.39 4.01
CA ALA A 34 -5.98 8.32 4.10
C ALA A 34 -6.76 8.45 2.77
N ALA A 35 -6.06 8.49 1.64
CA ALA A 35 -6.68 8.55 0.32
C ALA A 35 -7.45 7.26 -0.01
N LEU A 36 -6.90 6.09 0.35
CA LEU A 36 -7.51 4.79 0.07
C LEU A 36 -8.73 4.49 0.94
N ARG A 37 -8.83 5.05 2.15
CA ARG A 37 -10.02 4.87 3.03
C ARG A 37 -11.34 5.29 2.40
N GLN A 38 -11.32 6.16 1.38
CA GLN A 38 -12.52 6.63 0.68
C GLN A 38 -12.81 5.83 -0.61
N ARG A 39 -12.09 4.73 -0.85
CA ARG A 39 -12.18 3.94 -2.08
C ARG A 39 -12.42 2.47 -1.76
N ASP A 40 -13.29 1.86 -2.56
CA ASP A 40 -13.56 0.42 -2.51
C ASP A 40 -13.00 -0.33 -3.71
N ASP A 41 -12.54 0.40 -4.72
CA ASP A 41 -12.09 -0.10 -6.02
C ASP A 41 -10.56 -0.18 -6.15
N ILE A 42 -9.84 0.43 -5.21
CA ILE A 42 -8.38 0.49 -5.21
C ILE A 42 -7.86 0.04 -3.85
N GLU A 43 -6.95 -0.92 -3.87
CA GLU A 43 -6.21 -1.38 -2.71
C GLU A 43 -4.70 -1.21 -2.96
N ALA A 44 -3.90 -1.12 -1.90
CA ALA A 44 -2.46 -1.00 -2.00
C ALA A 44 -1.72 -1.77 -0.91
N ILE A 45 -0.50 -2.16 -1.27
CA ILE A 45 0.51 -2.70 -0.36
C ILE A 45 1.69 -1.72 -0.40
N PHE A 46 2.03 -1.17 0.75
CA PHE A 46 3.20 -0.32 0.91
C PHE A 46 4.32 -1.14 1.54
N VAL A 47 5.56 -0.95 1.05
CA VAL A 47 6.76 -1.49 1.69
C VAL A 47 7.65 -0.33 2.08
N THR A 48 8.01 -0.24 3.35
CA THR A 48 8.86 0.84 3.87
C THR A 48 10.32 0.42 3.95
N LYS A 49 11.20 1.42 3.98
CA LYS A 49 12.64 1.26 4.29
C LYS A 49 12.90 0.61 5.66
N ASN A 50 11.91 0.65 6.56
CA ASN A 50 11.97 0.03 7.89
C ASN A 50 11.54 -1.44 7.88
N ARG A 51 11.26 -2.01 6.70
CA ARG A 51 10.76 -3.38 6.51
C ARG A 51 9.35 -3.61 7.06
N ASP A 52 8.53 -2.56 7.06
CA ASP A 52 7.10 -2.70 7.28
C ASP A 52 6.39 -2.96 5.96
N VAL A 53 5.48 -3.93 5.95
CA VAL A 53 4.52 -4.17 4.89
C VAL A 53 3.16 -3.71 5.37
N ILE A 54 2.66 -2.60 4.82
CA ILE A 54 1.37 -2.01 5.22
C ILE A 54 0.32 -2.37 4.18
N LEU A 55 -0.75 -3.02 4.62
CA LEU A 55 -1.90 -3.36 3.77
C LEU A 55 -2.99 -2.30 3.94
N SER A 56 -3.50 -1.75 2.84
CA SER A 56 -4.61 -0.77 2.88
C SER A 56 -5.87 -1.34 3.50
N SER A 57 -6.24 -2.55 3.08
CA SER A 57 -7.38 -3.30 3.59
C SER A 57 -7.00 -4.77 3.77
N PRO A 58 -6.46 -5.17 4.94
CA PRO A 58 -6.02 -6.54 5.21
C PRO A 58 -7.09 -7.60 4.92
N GLN A 59 -8.37 -7.26 5.10
CA GLN A 59 -9.49 -8.18 4.89
C GLN A 59 -9.81 -8.45 3.41
N ARG A 60 -9.37 -7.56 2.50
CA ARG A 60 -9.62 -7.64 1.05
C ARG A 60 -8.42 -8.18 0.27
N ILE A 61 -7.24 -8.17 0.88
CA ILE A 61 -5.99 -8.60 0.27
C ILE A 61 -5.60 -9.98 0.77
N ARG A 62 -5.42 -10.93 -0.16
CA ARG A 62 -4.79 -12.22 0.15
C ARG A 62 -3.28 -12.06 0.11
N PHE A 63 -2.68 -11.89 1.28
CA PHE A 63 -1.24 -11.65 1.43
C PHE A 63 -0.59 -12.74 2.30
N GLN A 64 0.60 -13.18 1.92
CA GLN A 64 1.43 -14.09 2.71
C GLN A 64 2.83 -13.49 2.83
N LEU A 65 3.26 -13.22 4.06
CA LEU A 65 4.64 -12.83 4.33
C LEU A 65 5.55 -14.07 4.21
N LEU A 66 6.54 -13.99 3.33
CA LEU A 66 7.52 -15.08 3.13
C LEU A 66 8.87 -14.77 3.75
N ASP A 67 9.21 -13.49 3.92
CA ASP A 67 10.46 -13.03 4.52
C ASP A 67 10.20 -12.57 5.96
N SER A 68 10.76 -13.29 6.94
CA SER A 68 10.63 -12.99 8.36
C SER A 68 11.39 -11.74 8.81
N GLY A 69 12.19 -11.13 7.93
CA GLY A 69 12.84 -9.85 8.18
C GLY A 69 11.90 -8.65 8.07
N TYR A 70 10.68 -8.86 7.58
CA TYR A 70 9.62 -7.86 7.47
C TYR A 70 8.54 -8.07 8.53
N GLN A 71 7.76 -7.02 8.79
CA GLN A 71 6.58 -7.09 9.65
C GLN A 71 5.35 -6.61 8.90
N ILE A 72 4.22 -7.30 9.07
CA ILE A 72 2.94 -6.82 8.53
C ILE A 72 2.33 -5.85 9.54
N THR A 73 1.87 -4.72 9.01
CA THR A 73 0.99 -3.78 9.70
C THR A 73 -0.17 -3.41 8.76
N ASP A 74 -1.10 -2.60 9.24
CA ASP A 74 -2.22 -2.11 8.46
C ASP A 74 -2.27 -0.57 8.44
N CYS A 75 -3.21 -0.02 7.67
CA CYS A 75 -3.45 1.42 7.59
C CYS A 75 -4.19 1.99 8.83
N THR A 76 -4.22 1.28 9.97
CA THR A 76 -4.75 1.85 11.22
C THR A 76 -3.65 2.69 11.88
N ALA A 77 -3.91 4.00 11.93
CA ALA A 77 -3.25 4.90 12.85
C ALA A 77 -3.84 4.72 14.26
#